data_AF-E0VS69-F1
#
_entry.id   AF-E0VS69-F1
#
_cell.length_a   1.000
_cell.length_b   1.000
_cell.length_c   1.000
_cell.angle_alpha   90.00
_cell.angle_beta   90.00
_cell.angle_gamma   90.00
#
_symmetry.space_group_name_H-M   'P 1'
#
loop_
_entity.id
_entity.type
_entity.pdbx_description
1 polymer ?
#
loop_
_entity_poly.entity_id
_entity_poly.type
_entity_poly.pdbx_seq_one_letter_code
_entity_poly.pdbx_strand_id
1 'polypeptide(L)'
;MFRSKRTSLIKRLWKLRIKNEHETSCQTQEFDLEPDGCLSNIDASSEGCGCCNSRASRTEILVRTNLLKKLEEHQLEMLIQAVESKGADLSACILLPRDIVGTADVDPHVLSCQVWRWPGLRESSQIRRLPGCCSSKDAVYTCLNPYHWSRLCQPESPPPPYCRFASECLKPEGIH
;
A
#
# COMPACT_ATOMS: atom_id res chain seq x y z
N MET A 1 35.24 -5.11 -12.41
CA MET A 1 33.92 -4.74 -12.99
C MET A 1 33.30 -3.63 -12.16
N PHE A 2 33.24 -2.40 -12.68
CA PHE A 2 32.49 -1.32 -12.03
C PHE A 2 30.99 -1.59 -12.18
N ARG A 3 30.25 -1.52 -11.06
CA ARG A 3 28.78 -1.61 -11.08
C ARG A 3 28.23 -0.27 -11.57
N SER A 4 27.29 -0.29 -12.51
CA SER A 4 26.61 0.93 -12.98
C SER A 4 25.94 1.68 -11.81
N LYS A 5 25.94 3.01 -11.86
CA LYS A 5 25.29 3.89 -10.87
C LYS A 5 23.86 3.45 -10.59
N ARG A 6 23.04 3.21 -11.62
CA ARG A 6 21.70 2.61 -11.52
C ARG A 6 21.65 1.36 -10.65
N THR A 7 22.57 0.42 -10.83
CA THR A 7 22.57 -0.83 -10.06
C THR A 7 22.91 -0.59 -8.58
N SER A 8 23.70 0.43 -8.28
CA SER A 8 23.99 0.86 -6.91
C SER A 8 22.75 1.46 -6.26
N LEU A 9 22.06 2.37 -6.96
CA LEU A 9 20.82 3.01 -6.49
C LEU A 9 19.73 1.96 -6.20
N ILE A 10 19.47 1.05 -7.14
CA ILE A 10 18.48 -0.02 -6.95
C ILE A 10 18.82 -0.87 -5.72
N LYS A 11 20.09 -1.23 -5.54
CA LYS A 11 20.53 -2.01 -4.37
C LYS A 11 20.34 -1.25 -3.06
N ARG A 12 20.67 0.04 -3.03
CA ARG A 12 20.48 0.90 -1.85
C ARG A 12 19.00 1.01 -1.51
N LEU A 13 18.17 1.38 -2.48
CA LEU A 13 16.72 1.49 -2.33
C LEU A 13 16.10 0.17 -1.82
N TRP A 14 16.57 -0.95 -2.35
CA TRP A 14 16.05 -2.26 -2.00
C TRP A 14 16.39 -2.70 -0.57
N LYS A 15 17.50 -2.21 -0.01
CA LYS A 15 17.85 -2.44 1.39
C LYS A 15 16.92 -1.72 2.36
N LEU A 16 16.26 -0.65 1.91
CA LEU A 16 15.32 0.13 2.72
C LEU A 16 13.91 -0.45 2.78
N ARG A 17 13.64 -1.56 2.07
CA ARG A 17 12.33 -2.20 2.11
C ARG A 17 12.00 -2.73 3.50
N ILE A 18 10.73 -2.71 3.86
CA ILE A 18 10.25 -3.29 5.11
C ILE A 18 10.23 -4.81 4.95
N LYS A 19 10.85 -5.51 5.90
CA LYS A 19 10.71 -6.97 6.04
C LYS A 19 9.55 -7.24 6.99
N ASN A 20 8.70 -8.22 6.66
CA ASN A 20 7.63 -8.65 7.55
C ASN A 20 8.26 -9.30 8.80
N GLU A 21 8.50 -8.50 9.83
CA GLU A 21 8.70 -8.97 11.19
C GLU A 21 7.42 -8.60 11.93
N HIS A 22 6.53 -9.59 12.07
CA HIS A 22 5.31 -9.53 12.87
C HIS A 22 4.22 -8.50 12.43
N GLU A 23 3.08 -9.01 11.96
CA GLU A 23 1.80 -8.31 12.16
C GLU A 23 1.44 -8.33 13.67
N THR A 24 2.18 -7.63 14.52
CA THR A 24 1.69 -7.27 15.86
C THR A 24 1.09 -5.88 15.81
N SER A 25 -0.15 -5.85 15.35
CA SER A 25 -1.25 -5.14 16.04
C SER A 25 -2.56 -5.46 15.31
N CYS A 26 -2.97 -6.73 15.31
CA CYS A 26 -4.38 -6.98 15.56
C CYS A 26 -4.58 -6.67 17.05
N GLN A 27 -5.44 -5.72 17.38
CA GLN A 27 -5.98 -5.63 18.72
C GLN A 27 -6.91 -6.84 18.90
N THR A 28 -6.37 -7.93 19.44
CA THR A 28 -7.19 -8.96 20.06
C THR A 28 -7.67 -8.38 21.38
N GLN A 29 -8.91 -7.87 21.42
CA GLN A 29 -9.63 -7.77 22.67
C GLN A 29 -10.23 -9.15 22.94
N GLU A 30 -9.72 -9.80 23.98
CA GLU A 30 -10.41 -10.91 24.65
C GLU A 30 -11.79 -10.40 25.10
N PHE A 31 -12.85 -10.94 24.51
CA PHE A 31 -14.15 -10.96 25.15
C PHE A 31 -14.61 -12.42 25.13
N ASP A 32 -14.62 -13.00 26.33
CA ASP A 32 -15.14 -14.32 26.65
C ASP A 32 -16.55 -14.52 26.09
N LEU A 33 -16.74 -15.56 25.27
CA LEU A 33 -17.97 -16.36 25.13
C LEU A 33 -17.69 -17.53 24.15
N GLU A 34 -17.35 -18.68 24.72
CA GLU A 34 -17.33 -20.02 24.09
C GLU A 34 -18.72 -20.71 24.24
N PRO A 35 -19.01 -21.85 23.58
CA PRO A 35 -18.90 -22.10 22.15
C PRO A 35 -20.12 -22.91 21.60
N ASP A 36 -20.35 -22.88 20.28
CA ASP A 36 -20.98 -24.02 19.60
C ASP A 36 -20.39 -24.20 18.19
N GLY A 37 -19.40 -25.09 18.12
CA GLY A 37 -19.23 -26.14 17.11
C GLY A 37 -19.12 -25.79 15.61
N CYS A 38 -17.90 -25.88 15.08
CA CYS A 38 -17.63 -26.86 14.01
C CYS A 38 -16.23 -27.46 14.20
N LEU A 39 -16.22 -28.75 14.55
CA LEU A 39 -15.04 -29.57 14.74
C LEU A 39 -14.48 -30.01 13.38
N SER A 40 -13.23 -29.63 13.10
CA SER A 40 -12.33 -30.46 12.31
C SER A 40 -10.89 -30.31 12.82
N ASN A 41 -10.59 -31.14 13.82
CA ASN A 41 -9.31 -31.72 14.20
C ASN A 41 -8.04 -30.98 13.72
N ILE A 42 -7.46 -30.23 14.66
CA ILE A 42 -6.09 -29.75 14.62
C ILE A 42 -5.20 -30.88 15.13
N ASP A 43 -4.32 -31.41 14.28
CA ASP A 43 -3.03 -31.91 14.75
C ASP A 43 -2.04 -30.74 14.75
N ALA A 44 -1.34 -30.61 15.86
CA ALA A 44 -0.45 -29.51 16.17
C ALA A 44 0.72 -29.44 15.17
N SER A 45 0.82 -28.33 14.44
CA SER A 45 2.08 -27.80 13.91
C SER A 45 1.90 -26.33 13.57
N SER A 46 2.71 -25.50 14.21
CA SER A 46 2.92 -24.10 13.89
C SER A 46 3.33 -23.93 12.42
N GLU A 47 2.36 -23.71 11.53
CA GLU A 47 2.63 -23.30 10.15
C GLU A 47 1.99 -21.93 9.91
N GLY A 48 2.83 -20.90 9.91
CA GLY A 48 2.45 -19.59 9.39
C GLY A 48 1.88 -19.75 7.98
N CYS A 49 0.81 -19.02 7.68
CA CYS A 49 0.09 -19.10 6.41
C CYS A 49 1.06 -19.01 5.21
N GLY A 50 1.33 -20.13 4.52
CA GLY A 50 2.25 -20.20 3.39
C GLY A 50 1.89 -19.28 2.20
N CYS A 51 0.65 -18.79 2.16
CA CYS A 51 0.18 -17.86 1.14
C CYS A 51 0.82 -16.46 1.23
N CYS A 52 1.24 -16.01 2.42
CA CYS A 52 1.81 -14.67 2.58
C CYS A 52 3.21 -14.56 1.98
N ASN A 53 4.03 -15.61 2.12
CA ASN A 53 5.38 -15.68 1.54
C ASN A 53 5.33 -15.68 0.00
N SER A 54 4.38 -16.39 -0.60
CA SER A 54 4.20 -16.41 -2.06
C SER A 54 3.84 -15.03 -2.62
N ARG A 55 2.92 -14.31 -1.97
CA ARG A 55 2.50 -12.97 -2.42
C ARG A 55 3.55 -11.90 -2.18
N ALA A 56 4.22 -11.91 -1.03
CA ALA A 56 5.37 -11.05 -0.78
C ALA A 56 6.46 -11.26 -1.85
N SER A 57 6.72 -12.52 -2.21
CA SER A 57 7.64 -12.87 -3.30
C SER A 57 7.18 -12.33 -4.66
N ARG A 58 5.87 -12.40 -4.98
CA ARG A 58 5.32 -11.82 -6.23
C ARG A 58 5.46 -10.30 -6.29
N THR A 59 5.10 -9.58 -5.23
CA THR A 59 5.27 -8.13 -5.13
C THR A 59 6.73 -7.75 -5.32
N GLU A 60 7.63 -8.46 -4.64
CA GLU A 60 9.08 -8.23 -4.74
C GLU A 60 9.61 -8.37 -6.17
N ILE A 61 9.13 -9.38 -6.91
CA ILE A 61 9.48 -9.61 -8.31
C ILE A 61 8.97 -8.44 -9.17
N LEU A 62 7.68 -8.09 -9.06
CA LEU A 62 7.06 -7.04 -9.86
C LEU A 62 7.76 -5.68 -9.68
N VAL A 63 8.15 -5.34 -8.46
CA VAL A 63 8.85 -4.07 -8.18
C VAL A 63 10.22 -4.07 -8.84
N ARG A 64 11.02 -5.14 -8.70
CA ARG A 64 12.35 -5.19 -9.30
C ARG A 64 12.33 -5.28 -10.82
N THR A 65 11.38 -6.02 -11.39
CA THR A 65 11.38 -6.31 -12.83
C THR A 65 10.60 -5.29 -13.65
N ASN A 66 9.59 -4.64 -13.08
CA ASN A 66 8.76 -3.67 -13.79
C ASN A 66 8.94 -2.25 -13.24
N LEU A 67 8.70 -2.04 -11.94
CA LEU A 67 8.67 -0.68 -11.37
C LEU A 67 10.04 0.01 -11.47
N LEU A 68 11.06 -0.60 -10.88
CA LEU A 68 12.40 0.01 -10.80
C LEU A 68 13.10 0.09 -12.16
N LYS A 69 12.74 -0.77 -13.12
CA LYS A 69 13.29 -0.72 -14.48
C LYS A 69 12.76 0.47 -15.27
N LYS A 70 11.53 0.93 -14.99
CA LYS A 70 10.88 2.03 -15.71
C LYS A 70 11.25 3.43 -15.19
N LEU A 71 11.89 3.52 -14.01
CA LEU A 71 12.33 4.80 -13.44
C LEU A 71 13.69 5.24 -13.96
N GLU A 72 13.87 6.53 -14.20
CA GLU A 72 15.17 7.13 -14.52
C GLU A 72 16.10 7.16 -13.28
N GLU A 73 17.41 7.39 -13.49
CA GLU A 73 18.36 7.44 -12.37
C GLU A 73 18.03 8.56 -11.36
N HIS A 74 17.65 9.74 -11.84
CA HIS A 74 17.24 10.85 -10.99
C HIS A 74 15.97 10.53 -10.17
N GLN A 75 14.99 9.86 -10.79
CA GLN A 75 13.79 9.41 -10.08
C GLN A 75 14.09 8.36 -9.01
N LEU A 76 15.07 7.48 -9.23
CA LEU A 76 15.54 6.52 -8.23
C LEU A 76 16.21 7.25 -7.05
N GLU A 77 17.00 8.29 -7.31
CA GLU A 77 17.62 9.12 -6.26
C GLU A 77 16.56 9.83 -5.40
N MET A 78 15.56 10.45 -6.02
CA MET A 78 14.43 11.07 -5.31
C MET A 78 13.66 10.06 -4.45
N LEU A 79 13.44 8.85 -4.99
CA LEU A 79 12.74 7.79 -4.25
C LEU A 79 13.57 7.31 -3.04
N ILE A 80 14.88 7.15 -3.21
CA ILE A 80 15.79 6.82 -2.10
C ILE A 80 15.69 7.89 -1.02
N GLN A 81 15.83 9.17 -1.37
CA GLN A 81 15.76 10.27 -0.41
C GLN A 81 14.44 10.26 0.37
N ALA A 82 13.30 10.13 -0.33
CA ALA A 82 11.99 10.07 0.30
C ALA A 82 11.83 8.88 1.26
N VAL A 83 12.35 7.70 0.87
CA VAL A 83 12.29 6.48 1.69
C VAL A 83 13.22 6.56 2.89
N GLU A 84 14.42 7.10 2.74
CA GLU A 84 15.39 7.25 3.83
C GLU A 84 14.93 8.27 4.88
N SER A 85 14.35 9.39 4.46
CA SER A 85 13.83 10.41 5.38
C SER A 85 12.55 9.97 6.09
N LYS A 86 11.93 8.86 5.65
CA LYS A 86 10.64 8.37 6.16
C LYS A 86 9.53 9.43 6.14
N GLY A 87 9.58 10.34 5.17
CA GLY A 87 8.64 11.45 5.04
C GLY A 87 8.90 12.62 5.99
N ALA A 88 10.04 12.67 6.68
CA ALA A 88 10.45 13.83 7.47
C ALA A 88 10.75 15.05 6.58
N ASP A 89 11.28 14.80 5.38
CA ASP A 89 11.61 15.85 4.42
C ASP A 89 10.49 16.03 3.38
N LEU A 90 10.30 17.28 2.94
CA LEU A 90 9.52 17.55 1.74
C LEU A 90 10.21 16.90 0.54
N SER A 91 9.53 15.93 -0.08
CA SER A 91 10.06 15.15 -1.19
C SER A 91 9.25 15.38 -2.46
N ALA A 92 9.92 15.36 -3.61
CA ALA A 92 9.27 15.60 -4.89
C ALA A 92 8.38 14.43 -5.33
N CYS A 93 7.48 14.69 -6.29
CA CYS A 93 6.71 13.63 -6.94
C CYS A 93 7.60 12.80 -7.86
N ILE A 94 7.49 11.48 -7.77
CA ILE A 94 8.12 10.54 -8.72
C ILE A 94 7.03 10.06 -9.67
N LEU A 95 7.01 10.58 -10.89
CA LEU A 95 5.92 10.41 -11.83
C LEU A 95 6.21 9.27 -12.80
N LEU A 96 5.27 8.34 -12.91
CA LEU A 96 5.29 7.28 -13.91
C LEU A 96 4.04 7.38 -14.80
N PRO A 97 4.17 7.37 -16.14
CA PRO A 97 3.03 7.31 -17.04
C PRO A 97 2.15 6.08 -16.78
N ARG A 98 0.82 6.25 -16.80
CA ARG A 98 -0.14 5.17 -16.49
C ARG A 98 -0.21 4.11 -17.60
N ASP A 99 -0.10 4.53 -18.85
CA ASP A 99 -0.12 3.70 -20.05
C ASP A 99 1.01 2.67 -20.08
N ILE A 100 2.19 3.04 -19.58
CA ILE A 100 3.35 2.13 -19.51
C ILE A 100 3.08 0.97 -18.54
N VAL A 101 2.10 1.07 -17.64
CA VAL A 101 1.84 0.08 -16.57
C VAL A 101 0.75 -0.94 -16.93
N GLY A 102 0.20 -0.91 -18.14
CA GLY A 102 -0.81 -1.86 -18.62
C GLY A 102 -0.40 -3.33 -18.70
N THR A 103 0.82 -3.69 -18.29
CA THR A 103 1.32 -5.08 -18.26
C THR A 103 1.31 -5.72 -16.87
N ALA A 104 1.06 -4.97 -15.80
CA ALA A 104 1.06 -5.50 -14.44
C ALA A 104 -0.36 -5.50 -13.86
N ASP A 105 -0.75 -6.65 -13.32
CA ASP A 105 -2.02 -6.90 -12.60
C ASP A 105 -2.19 -6.03 -11.34
N VAL A 106 -1.16 -5.26 -10.96
CA VAL A 106 -1.13 -4.44 -9.74
C VAL A 106 -0.64 -3.04 -10.07
N ASP A 107 -1.38 -2.06 -9.55
CA ASP A 107 -1.06 -0.65 -9.62
C ASP A 107 0.36 -0.32 -9.10
N PRO A 108 1.14 0.52 -9.80
CA PRO A 108 2.54 0.75 -9.49
C PRO A 108 2.74 1.52 -8.17
N HIS A 109 1.78 2.40 -7.84
CA HIS A 109 1.78 3.16 -6.60
C HIS A 109 1.45 2.27 -5.40
N VAL A 110 0.59 1.26 -5.58
CA VAL A 110 0.32 0.22 -4.58
C VAL A 110 1.58 -0.58 -4.30
N LEU A 111 2.27 -1.06 -5.35
CA LEU A 111 3.54 -1.77 -5.22
C LEU A 111 4.60 -0.94 -4.46
N SER A 112 4.73 0.35 -4.78
CA SER A 112 5.64 1.25 -4.07
C SER A 112 5.30 1.36 -2.58
N CYS A 113 4.04 1.66 -2.26
CA CYS A 113 3.59 1.76 -0.87
C CYS A 113 3.74 0.44 -0.11
N GLN A 114 3.51 -0.69 -0.77
CA GLN A 114 3.60 -2.01 -0.17
C GLN A 114 5.04 -2.34 0.27
N VAL A 115 6.03 -2.02 -0.57
CA VAL A 115 7.44 -2.37 -0.30
C VAL A 115 8.07 -1.50 0.79
N TRP A 116 7.76 -0.18 0.81
CA TRP A 116 8.47 0.77 1.67
C TRP A 116 7.66 1.30 2.86
N ARG A 117 6.35 1.02 2.95
CA ARG A 117 5.52 1.51 4.06
C ARG A 117 4.59 0.45 4.66
N TRP A 118 3.81 -0.25 3.84
CA TRP A 118 2.71 -1.10 4.31
C TRP A 118 2.70 -2.47 3.62
N PRO A 119 3.45 -3.47 4.11
CA PRO A 119 3.52 -4.79 3.48
C PRO A 119 2.16 -5.49 3.29
N GLY A 120 1.22 -5.23 4.19
CA GLY A 120 -0.16 -5.76 4.15
C GLY A 120 -1.11 -5.02 3.20
N LEU A 121 -0.65 -3.99 2.47
CA LEU A 121 -1.46 -3.30 1.47
C LEU A 121 -1.76 -4.23 0.29
N ARG A 122 -3.04 -4.32 -0.11
CA ARG A 122 -3.52 -5.24 -1.15
C ARG A 122 -4.05 -4.50 -2.38
N GLU A 123 -4.77 -3.41 -2.17
CA GLU A 123 -5.55 -2.75 -3.22
C GLU A 123 -5.36 -1.23 -3.20
N SER A 124 -5.55 -0.58 -4.35
CA SER A 124 -5.51 0.88 -4.47
C SER A 124 -6.65 1.55 -3.71
N SER A 125 -7.78 0.87 -3.52
CA SER A 125 -8.91 1.30 -2.68
C SER A 125 -8.52 1.58 -1.23
N GLN A 126 -7.43 1.01 -0.73
CA GLN A 126 -6.98 1.13 0.66
C GLN A 126 -6.07 2.33 0.91
N ILE A 127 -5.73 3.11 -0.14
CA ILE A 127 -4.87 4.28 -0.02
C ILE A 127 -5.47 5.46 -0.80
N ARG A 128 -5.25 6.67 -0.29
CA ARG A 128 -5.60 7.92 -0.96
C ARG A 128 -4.38 8.79 -1.15
N ARG A 129 -4.35 9.52 -2.26
CA ARG A 129 -3.31 10.50 -2.53
C ARG A 129 -3.46 11.72 -1.59
N LEU A 130 -2.34 12.23 -1.08
CA LEU A 130 -2.31 13.41 -0.23
C LEU A 130 -2.47 14.70 -1.06
N PRO A 131 -3.13 15.76 -0.51
CA PRO A 131 -3.30 17.03 -1.21
C PRO A 131 -1.99 17.72 -1.61
N GLY A 132 -0.93 17.55 -0.82
CA GLY A 132 0.40 18.12 -1.10
C GLY A 132 1.14 17.49 -2.29
N CYS A 133 0.60 16.42 -2.88
CA CYS A 133 1.17 15.81 -4.07
C CYS A 133 0.83 16.66 -5.31
N CYS A 134 1.84 17.17 -6.02
CA CYS A 134 1.66 17.99 -7.22
C CYS A 134 0.89 17.28 -8.35
N SER A 135 0.90 15.95 -8.35
CA SER A 135 0.19 15.11 -9.33
C SER A 135 -1.23 14.75 -8.85
N SER A 136 -1.75 15.36 -7.79
CA SER A 136 -3.07 15.02 -7.22
C SER A 136 -4.23 15.05 -8.23
N LYS A 137 -4.16 15.94 -9.23
CA LYS A 137 -5.16 16.10 -10.29
C LYS A 137 -4.72 15.54 -11.65
N ASP A 138 -3.59 14.84 -11.69
CA ASP A 138 -3.00 14.35 -12.93
C ASP A 138 -3.60 12.99 -13.35
N ALA A 139 -4.25 13.00 -14.50
CA ALA A 139 -4.83 11.81 -15.11
C ALA A 139 -3.82 10.99 -15.92
N VAL A 140 -2.70 11.58 -16.34
CA VAL A 140 -1.69 10.95 -17.22
C VAL A 140 -0.64 10.23 -16.38
N TYR A 141 -0.17 10.88 -15.32
CA TYR A 141 0.90 10.36 -14.47
C TYR A 141 0.40 9.87 -13.12
N THR A 142 1.09 8.87 -12.59
CA THR A 142 0.89 8.36 -11.23
C THR A 142 2.14 8.62 -10.40
N CYS A 143 1.94 9.23 -9.23
CA CYS A 143 3.01 9.45 -8.27
C CYS A 143 3.34 8.16 -7.50
N LEU A 144 4.63 7.81 -7.48
CA LEU A 144 5.16 6.61 -6.83
C LEU A 144 5.85 6.90 -5.50
N ASN A 145 5.97 8.17 -5.10
CA ASN A 145 6.49 8.51 -3.78
C ASN A 145 5.53 7.94 -2.72
N PRO A 146 5.94 6.94 -1.90
CA PRO A 146 5.03 6.30 -0.97
C PRO A 146 4.56 7.25 0.13
N TYR A 147 5.27 8.35 0.40
CA TYR A 147 4.88 9.38 1.38
C TYR A 147 3.88 10.42 0.84
N HIS A 148 3.54 10.34 -0.45
CA HIS A 148 2.43 11.11 -1.03
C HIS A 148 1.08 10.38 -1.00
N TRP A 149 1.03 9.24 -0.32
CA TRP A 149 -0.16 8.43 -0.11
C TRP A 149 -0.43 8.28 1.39
N SER A 150 -1.71 8.19 1.74
CA SER A 150 -2.17 7.87 3.09
C SER A 150 -3.03 6.62 3.05
N ARG A 151 -2.88 5.74 4.04
CA ARG A 151 -3.70 4.55 4.18
C ARG A 151 -5.08 4.95 4.70
N LEU A 152 -6.12 4.42 4.06
CA LEU A 152 -7.48 4.51 4.56
C LEU A 152 -7.66 3.45 5.64
N CYS A 153 -7.99 3.87 6.85
CA CYS A 153 -8.46 2.95 7.88
C CYS A 153 -9.89 2.55 7.54
N GLN A 154 -10.18 1.25 7.58
CA GLN A 154 -11.58 0.81 7.58
C GLN A 154 -12.20 1.25 8.92
N PRO A 155 -13.43 1.75 8.92
CA PRO A 155 -14.13 2.02 10.16
C PRO A 155 -14.30 0.71 10.92
N GLU A 156 -13.69 0.62 12.10
CA GLU A 156 -13.69 -0.58 12.97
C GLU A 156 -15.09 -0.90 13.51
N SER A 157 -15.99 0.08 13.50
CA SER A 157 -17.39 -0.08 13.86
C SER A 157 -18.30 0.24 12.67
N PRO A 158 -19.44 -0.46 12.51
CA PRO A 158 -20.49 0.02 11.62
C PRO A 158 -20.80 1.49 11.96
N PRO A 159 -21.13 2.33 10.97
CA PRO A 159 -21.45 3.73 11.24
C PRO A 159 -22.57 3.76 12.29
N PRO A 160 -22.46 4.61 13.31
CA PRO A 160 -23.42 4.62 14.41
C PRO A 160 -24.84 4.83 13.87
N PRO A 161 -25.88 4.31 14.56
CA PRO A 161 -27.25 4.23 14.02
C PRO A 161 -27.79 5.55 13.45
N TYR A 162 -27.34 6.69 13.96
CA TYR A 162 -27.78 8.01 13.53
C TYR A 162 -27.27 8.42 12.13
N CYS A 163 -26.21 7.81 11.60
CA CYS A 163 -25.69 8.12 10.26
C CYS A 163 -26.65 7.72 9.12
N ARG A 164 -27.66 6.88 9.39
CA ARG A 164 -28.67 6.51 8.39
C ARG A 164 -29.72 7.60 8.18
N PHE A 165 -30.02 8.41 9.20
CA PHE A 165 -31.08 9.43 9.14
C PHE A 165 -30.69 10.65 8.30
N ALA A 166 -29.40 10.97 8.17
CA ALA A 166 -28.94 12.07 7.34
C ALA A 166 -29.30 11.88 5.85
N SER A 167 -29.37 10.64 5.39
CA SER A 167 -29.72 10.29 4.01
C SER A 167 -31.23 10.35 3.72
N GLU A 168 -32.06 10.28 4.76
CA GLU A 168 -33.53 10.30 4.62
C GLU A 168 -34.10 11.72 4.62
N CYS A 169 -33.46 12.67 5.32
CA CYS A 169 -33.90 14.07 5.37
C CYS A 169 -33.64 14.89 4.09
N LEU A 170 -32.89 14.36 3.11
CA LEU A 170 -32.53 15.09 1.88
C LEU A 170 -33.47 14.85 0.69
N LYS A 171 -34.58 14.13 0.88
CA LYS A 171 -35.61 14.06 -0.17
C LYS A 171 -36.39 15.38 -0.15
N PRO A 172 -36.30 16.23 -1.20
CA PRO A 172 -37.20 17.37 -1.30
C PRO A 172 -38.61 16.82 -1.48
N GLU A 173 -39.48 17.10 -0.52
CA GLU A 173 -40.91 16.83 -0.68
C GLU A 173 -41.40 17.64 -1.89
N GLY A 174 -41.92 16.94 -2.89
CA GLY A 174 -42.43 17.55 -4.10
C GLY A 174 -43.56 18.51 -3.75
N ILE A 175 -43.33 19.80 -4.04
CA ILE A 175 -44.36 20.84 -3.99
C ILE A 175 -45.33 20.54 -5.13
N HIS A 176 -46.58 20.25 -4.78
CA HIS A 176 -47.67 19.96 -5.70
C HIS A 176 -48.60 21.15 -5.85
#